data_AF-A0A842QU28-F1
#
_entry.id   AF-A0A842QU28-F1
#
_cell.length_a   1.000
_cell.length_b   1.000
_cell.length_c   1.000
_cell.angle_alpha   90.00
_cell.angle_beta   90.00
_cell.angle_gamma   90.00
#
_symmetry.space_group_name_H-M   'P 1'
#
loop_
_entity.id
_entity.type
_entity.pdbx_description
1 polymer ?
#
loop_
_entity_poly.entity_id
_entity_poly.type
_entity_poly.pdbx_seq_one_letter_code
_entity_poly.pdbx_strand_id
1 'polypeptide(L)'
;MTLRTLDGKERVVLFASILLLLSVFGYAVYYRYNPPLRVKEAKVFDVILNEEHDTTQIWTYGEGRITLKGIHDVEIGEVYRITYKGRRESFADELISLEKIS
;
A
#
# COMPACT_ATOMS: atom_id res chain seq x y z
N MET A 1 28.48 -11.83 28.66
CA MET A 1 28.21 -13.28 28.56
C MET A 1 28.60 -13.70 27.16
N THR A 2 29.68 -14.46 27.00
CA THR A 2 30.22 -14.84 25.68
C THR A 2 29.54 -16.12 25.19
N LEU A 3 29.35 -16.28 23.87
CA LEU A 3 28.72 -17.47 23.25
C LEU A 3 29.30 -18.82 23.71
N ARG A 4 30.52 -18.83 24.26
CA ARG A 4 31.21 -20.01 24.78
C ARG A 4 30.64 -20.57 26.09
N THR A 5 29.91 -19.79 26.89
CA THR A 5 29.38 -20.23 28.20
C THR A 5 27.95 -20.77 28.16
N LEU A 6 27.27 -20.73 27.00
CA LEU A 6 25.91 -21.24 26.83
C LEU A 6 25.92 -22.74 26.55
N ASP A 7 25.05 -23.49 27.23
CA ASP A 7 24.83 -24.92 27.02
C ASP A 7 24.27 -25.19 25.61
N GLY A 8 24.46 -26.41 25.07
CA GLY A 8 24.07 -26.76 23.70
C GLY A 8 22.59 -26.50 23.41
N LYS A 9 21.72 -26.74 24.40
CA LYS A 9 20.28 -26.45 24.32
C LYS A 9 19.99 -24.96 24.25
N GLU A 10 20.68 -24.15 25.06
CA GLU A 10 20.49 -22.70 25.10
C GLU A 10 20.92 -22.06 23.78
N ARG A 11 22.00 -22.56 23.16
CA ARG A 11 22.42 -22.10 21.83
C ARG A 11 21.38 -22.40 20.76
N VAL A 12 20.78 -23.59 20.76
CA VAL A 12 19.73 -23.96 19.79
C VAL A 12 18.52 -23.06 19.94
N VAL A 13 18.08 -22.79 21.17
CA VAL A 13 16.95 -21.87 21.44
C VAL A 13 17.28 -20.46 20.98
N LEU A 14 18.51 -19.98 21.23
CA LEU A 14 18.95 -18.67 20.75
C LEU A 14 18.90 -18.57 19.23
N PHE A 15 19.45 -19.56 18.51
CA PHE A 15 19.44 -19.59 17.05
C PHE A 15 18.02 -19.66 16.48
N ALA A 16 17.15 -20.49 17.05
CA ALA A 16 15.75 -20.58 16.63
C ALA A 16 15.03 -19.24 16.81
N SER A 17 15.28 -18.56 17.94
CA SER A 17 14.68 -17.25 18.23
C SER A 17 15.16 -16.18 17.26
N ILE A 18 16.46 -16.15 16.93
CA ILE A 18 17.03 -15.24 15.93
C ILE A 18 16.43 -15.52 14.55
N LEU A 19 16.31 -16.79 14.16
CA LEU A 19 15.77 -17.16 12.86
C LEU A 19 14.30 -16.78 12.71
N LEU A 20 13.51 -16.94 13.78
CA LEU A 20 12.12 -16.50 13.81
C LEU A 20 12.01 -14.97 13.71
N LEU A 21 12.85 -14.23 14.44
CA LEU A 21 12.95 -12.78 14.34
C LEU A 21 13.29 -12.32 12.92
N LEU A 22 14.29 -12.93 12.29
CA LEU A 22 14.68 -12.63 10.92
C LEU A 22 13.57 -12.96 9.92
N SER A 23 12.81 -14.02 10.15
CA SER A 23 11.68 -14.41 9.29
C SER A 23 10.55 -13.39 9.36
N VAL A 24 10.16 -12.98 10.57
CA VAL A 24 9.11 -11.97 10.78
C VAL A 24 9.57 -10.61 10.23
N PHE A 25 10.82 -10.23 10.48
CA PHE A 25 11.40 -9.00 9.97
C PHE A 25 11.46 -9.00 8.43
N GLY A 26 11.94 -10.10 7.83
CA GLY A 26 11.99 -10.27 6.38
C GLY A 26 10.61 -10.19 5.74
N TYR A 27 9.59 -10.81 6.35
CA TYR A 27 8.20 -10.72 5.88
C TYR A 27 7.67 -9.27 5.96
N ALA A 28 7.90 -8.57 7.06
CA ALA A 28 7.49 -7.18 7.21
C ALA A 28 8.17 -6.25 6.19
N VAL A 29 9.46 -6.47 5.94
CA VAL A 29 10.23 -5.76 4.91
C VAL A 29 9.67 -6.06 3.52
N TYR A 30 9.40 -7.33 3.20
CA TYR A 30 8.82 -7.71 1.91
C TYR A 30 7.49 -7.00 1.66
N TYR A 31 6.59 -6.99 2.64
CA TYR A 31 5.30 -6.31 2.56
C TYR A 31 5.45 -4.78 2.46
N ARG A 32 6.48 -4.19 3.08
CA ARG A 32 6.81 -2.77 2.90
C ARG A 32 7.17 -2.49 1.44
N TYR A 33 8.01 -3.29 0.81
CA TYR A 33 8.49 -3.00 -0.54
C TYR A 33 7.58 -3.49 -1.66
N ASN A 34 6.63 -4.39 -1.36
CA ASN A 34 5.66 -4.93 -2.33
C ASN A 34 4.22 -4.67 -1.87
N PRO A 35 3.74 -3.41 -1.94
CA PRO A 35 2.35 -3.11 -1.65
C PRO A 35 1.41 -3.86 -2.61
N PRO A 36 0.22 -4.28 -2.15
CA PRO A 36 -0.72 -5.05 -2.96
C PRO A 36 -1.24 -4.22 -4.13
N LEU A 37 -1.45 -4.90 -5.27
CA LEU A 37 -2.16 -4.37 -6.42
C LEU A 37 -3.67 -4.31 -6.09
N ARG A 38 -4.28 -3.16 -6.34
CA ARG A 38 -5.70 -2.90 -6.13
C ARG A 38 -6.30 -2.36 -7.41
N VAL A 39 -7.52 -2.80 -7.71
CA VAL A 39 -8.35 -2.31 -8.81
C VAL A 39 -9.67 -1.86 -8.21
N LYS A 40 -10.06 -0.61 -8.45
CA LYS A 40 -11.37 -0.08 -8.07
C LYS A 40 -12.08 0.45 -9.30
N GLU A 41 -13.33 0.04 -9.48
CA GLU A 41 -14.21 0.58 -10.50
C GLU A 41 -15.30 1.38 -9.79
N ALA A 42 -15.31 2.70 -9.99
CA ALA A 42 -16.24 3.54 -9.26
C ALA A 42 -16.65 4.78 -10.05
N LYS A 43 -17.89 5.20 -9.84
CA LYS A 43 -18.44 6.45 -10.37
C LYS A 43 -17.94 7.62 -9.54
N VAL A 44 -17.36 8.62 -10.19
CA VAL A 44 -16.80 9.81 -9.55
C VAL A 44 -17.93 10.78 -9.22
N PHE A 45 -17.94 11.28 -7.98
CA PHE A 45 -18.89 12.30 -7.54
C PHE A 45 -18.25 13.66 -7.32
N ASP A 46 -16.97 13.69 -6.92
CA ASP A 46 -16.23 14.93 -6.69
C ASP A 46 -14.72 14.68 -6.81
N VAL A 47 -13.97 15.73 -7.17
CA VAL A 47 -12.52 15.69 -7.35
C VAL A 47 -11.91 16.92 -6.72
N ILE A 48 -11.03 16.72 -5.75
CA ILE A 48 -10.32 17.80 -5.06
C ILE A 48 -8.85 17.70 -5.41
N LEU A 49 -8.35 18.70 -6.13
CA LEU A 49 -6.93 18.86 -6.43
C LEU A 49 -6.25 19.57 -5.26
N ASN A 50 -5.16 18.99 -4.75
CA ASN A 50 -4.29 19.63 -3.78
C ASN A 50 -2.91 19.82 -4.43
N GLU A 51 -2.70 21.04 -4.94
CA GLU A 51 -1.47 21.43 -5.63
C GLU A 51 -0.26 21.50 -4.68
N GLU A 52 -0.46 21.84 -3.40
CA GLU A 52 0.62 21.93 -2.41
C GLU A 52 1.27 20.57 -2.12
N HIS A 53 0.47 19.49 -2.19
CA HIS A 53 0.93 18.14 -1.97
C HIS A 53 1.03 17.30 -3.25
N ASP A 54 0.74 17.88 -4.41
CA ASP A 54 0.69 17.19 -5.70
C ASP A 54 -0.17 15.91 -5.60
N THR A 55 -1.43 16.07 -5.16
CA THR A 55 -2.36 14.95 -5.00
C THR A 55 -3.74 15.26 -5.56
N THR A 56 -4.40 14.22 -6.06
CA THR A 56 -5.78 14.25 -6.54
C THR A 56 -6.64 13.39 -5.63
N GLN A 57 -7.61 13.98 -4.94
CA GLN A 57 -8.57 13.24 -4.13
C GLN A 57 -9.83 13.01 -4.94
N ILE A 58 -10.08 11.76 -5.32
CA ILE A 58 -11.27 11.33 -6.02
C ILE A 58 -12.25 10.81 -4.99
N TRP A 59 -13.45 11.36 -5.00
CA TRP A 59 -14.54 10.86 -4.21
C TRP A 59 -15.52 10.10 -5.10
N THR A 60 -15.96 8.93 -4.61
CA THR A 60 -16.69 7.95 -5.42
C THR A 60 -17.99 7.51 -4.75
N TYR A 61 -18.97 7.14 -5.57
CA TYR A 61 -20.19 6.51 -5.07
C TYR A 61 -19.90 5.05 -4.66
N GLY A 62 -20.06 4.74 -3.37
CA GLY A 62 -19.94 3.38 -2.81
C GLY A 62 -18.53 3.00 -2.32
N GLU A 63 -17.48 3.37 -3.05
CA GLU A 63 -16.09 2.97 -2.76
C GLU A 63 -15.32 3.98 -1.86
N GLY A 64 -15.97 5.08 -1.49
CA GLY A 64 -15.43 6.12 -0.61
C GLY A 64 -14.47 7.07 -1.32
N ARG A 65 -13.40 7.49 -0.61
CA ARG A 65 -12.38 8.40 -1.13
C ARG A 65 -11.12 7.64 -1.53
N ILE A 66 -10.53 8.02 -2.66
CA ILE A 66 -9.24 7.54 -3.16
C ILE A 66 -8.34 8.76 -3.37
N THR A 67 -7.17 8.76 -2.75
CA THR A 67 -6.14 9.78 -2.97
C THR A 67 -5.09 9.23 -3.92
N LEU A 68 -4.94 9.89 -5.07
CA LEU A 68 -3.90 9.63 -6.04
C LEU A 68 -2.73 10.60 -5.84
N LYS A 69 -1.52 10.09 -6.00
CA LYS A 69 -0.32 10.92 -6.11
C LYS A 69 -0.22 11.49 -7.52
N GLY A 70 0.06 12.78 -7.64
CA GLY A 70 0.02 13.56 -8.87
C GLY A 70 -1.31 14.29 -9.08
N ILE A 71 -1.27 15.32 -9.91
CA ILE A 71 -2.46 15.98 -10.47
C ILE A 71 -2.97 15.15 -11.67
N HIS A 72 -4.20 14.65 -11.55
CA HIS A 72 -4.88 13.87 -12.58
C HIS A 72 -6.18 14.56 -12.97
N ASP A 73 -6.43 14.62 -14.27
CA ASP A 73 -7.70 15.14 -14.80
C ASP A 73 -8.74 14.01 -14.76
N VAL A 74 -9.75 14.18 -13.91
CA VAL A 74 -10.80 13.19 -13.65
C VAL A 74 -12.14 13.89 -13.75
N GLU A 75 -13.01 13.38 -14.61
CA GLU A 75 -14.31 13.98 -14.86
C GLU A 75 -15.33 13.53 -13.79
N ILE A 76 -16.07 14.50 -13.28
CA ILE A 76 -17.18 14.25 -12.34
C ILE A 76 -18.35 13.63 -13.11
N GLY A 77 -18.95 12.58 -12.54
CA GLY A 77 -20.11 11.90 -13.13
C GLY A 77 -19.76 10.71 -13.99
N GLU A 78 -18.49 10.53 -14.34
CA GLU A 78 -18.02 9.41 -15.17
C GLU A 78 -17.56 8.23 -14.29
N VAL A 79 -17.41 7.06 -14.92
CA VAL A 79 -16.95 5.84 -14.26
C VAL A 79 -15.51 5.55 -14.65
N TYR A 80 -14.65 5.38 -13.65
CA TYR A 80 -13.25 5.08 -13.85
C TYR A 80 -12.86 3.72 -13.27
N ARG A 81 -12.00 2.99 -14.00
CA ARG A 81 -11.20 1.87 -13.49
C ARG A 81 -9.85 2.41 -13.06
N ILE A 82 -9.62 2.38 -11.76
CA ILE A 82 -8.40 2.89 -11.13
C ILE A 82 -7.58 1.69 -10.67
N THR A 83 -6.43 1.47 -11.30
CA THR A 83 -5.47 0.43 -10.91
C THR A 83 -4.29 1.08 -10.20
N TYR A 84 -4.02 0.67 -8.97
CA TYR A 84 -2.96 1.26 -8.15
C TYR A 84 -2.33 0.25 -7.20
N LYS A 85 -1.11 0.54 -6.75
CA LYS A 85 -0.54 -0.09 -5.56
C LYS A 85 -0.68 0.85 -4.39
N GLY A 86 -1.14 0.30 -3.27
CA GLY A 86 -1.40 1.09 -2.08
C GLY A 86 -1.41 0.22 -0.84
N ARG A 87 -0.70 0.66 0.21
CA ARG A 87 -0.78 0.02 1.53
C ARG A 87 -2.14 0.23 2.16
N ARG A 88 -2.67 1.43 1.98
CA ARG A 88 -3.98 1.84 2.47
C ARG A 88 -4.97 1.69 1.34
N GLU A 89 -6.20 1.36 1.70
CA GLU A 89 -7.26 1.17 0.71
C GLU A 89 -7.59 2.46 -0.03
N SER A 90 -7.56 3.59 0.66
CA SER A 90 -7.90 4.91 0.12
C SER A 90 -6.71 5.71 -0.40
N PHE A 91 -5.52 5.11 -0.54
CA PHE A 91 -4.32 5.85 -0.96
C PHE A 91 -3.52 5.05 -2.00
N ALA A 92 -3.36 5.64 -3.18
CA ALA A 92 -2.50 5.12 -4.23
C ALA A 92 -1.07 5.63 -4.04
N ASP A 93 -0.22 4.77 -3.49
CA ASP A 93 1.22 5.04 -3.38
C ASP A 93 1.86 5.12 -4.79
N GLU A 94 1.37 4.29 -5.72
CA GLU A 94 1.77 4.23 -7.12
C GLU A 94 0.51 4.02 -7.99
N LEU A 95 0.21 4.96 -8.88
CA LEU A 95 -0.83 4.80 -9.89
C LEU A 95 -0.30 3.97 -11.06
N ILE A 96 -1.04 2.94 -11.46
CA ILE A 96 -0.69 2.07 -12.59
C ILE A 96 -1.52 2.43 -13.81
N SER A 97 -2.84 2.53 -13.65
CA SER A 97 -3.72 3.00 -14.71
C SER A 97 -4.94 3.73 -14.16
N LEU A 98 -5.44 4.67 -14.96
CA LEU A 98 -6.66 5.43 -14.71
C LEU A 98 -7.43 5.45 -16.03
N GLU A 99 -8.39 4.55 -16.17
CA GLU A 99 -9.12 4.31 -17.42
C GLU A 99 -10.57 4.77 -17.26
N LYS A 100 -11.02 5.68 -18.12
CA LYS A 100 -12.43 6.06 -18.22
C LYS A 100 -13.20 4.94 -18.94
N ILE A 101 -14.24 4.41 -18.31
CA ILE A 101 -15.02 3.27 -18.83
C ILE A 101 -16.39 3.71 -19.34
N SER A 102 -16.98 4.77 -18.75
CA SER A 102 -18.30 5.27 -19.12
C SER A 102 -18.48 6.72 -18.75
#